data_AF-A0A8J4WWW5-F1
#
_entry.id   AF-A0A8J4WWW5-F1
#
_cell.length_a   1.000
_cell.length_b   1.000
_cell.length_c   1.000
_cell.angle_alpha   90.00
_cell.angle_beta   90.00
_cell.angle_gamma   90.00
#
_symmetry.space_group_name_H-M   'P 1'
#
loop_
_entity.id
_entity.type
_entity.pdbx_description
1 polymer ?
#
loop_
_entity_poly.entity_id
_entity_poly.type
_entity_poly.pdbx_seq_one_letter_code
_entity_poly.pdbx_strand_id
1 'polypeptide(L)' 'MQFVLKSRTIRPWRLDDTESLAKHANNRKIWLGLRDLFPHPYTSDDAHKFLQKQIFVSKWRARLPG' A
#
# COMPACT_ATOMS: atom_id res chain seq x y z
N MET A 1 5.57 9.59 -9.88
CA MET A 1 5.94 10.90 -9.30
C MET A 1 6.25 10.72 -7.82
N GLN A 2 7.20 11.48 -7.28
CA GLN A 2 7.56 11.49 -5.86
C GLN A 2 7.43 12.93 -5.33
N PHE A 3 6.98 13.07 -4.07
CA PHE A 3 6.84 14.36 -3.39
C PHE A 3 7.73 14.36 -2.16
N VAL A 4 8.63 15.34 -2.07
CA VAL A 4 9.54 15.50 -0.94
C VAL A 4 8.96 16.55 0.00
N LEU A 5 8.75 16.16 1.26
CA LEU A 5 8.38 17.02 2.37
C LEU A 5 9.62 17.33 3.21
N LYS A 6 9.51 18.28 4.14
CA LYS A 6 10.60 18.73 5.01
C LYS A 6 11.41 17.60 5.67
N SER A 7 10.78 16.47 6.01
CA SER A 7 11.42 15.33 6.67
C SER A 7 11.05 13.95 6.11
N ARG A 8 10.24 13.89 5.04
CA ARG A 8 9.68 12.62 4.52
C ARG A 8 9.50 12.69 3.02
N THR A 9 9.50 11.54 2.36
CA THR A 9 9.20 11.45 0.92
C THR A 9 7.99 10.56 0.71
N ILE A 10 7.03 11.06 -0.09
CA ILE A 10 5.91 10.29 -0.61
C ILE A 10 6.29 9.80 -1.99
N ARG A 11 6.22 8.49 -2.22
CA ARG A 11 6.58 7.86 -3.49
C ARG A 11 5.53 6.81 -3.87
N PRO A 12 5.51 6.34 -5.12
CA PRO A 12 4.67 5.22 -5.51
C PRO A 12 5.01 3.97 -4.69
N TRP A 13 3.99 3.13 -4.51
CA TRP A 13 4.14 1.81 -3.88
C TRP A 13 5.16 0.94 -4.62
N ARG A 14 5.92 0.14 -3.86
CA ARG A 14 6.89 -0.84 -4.35
C ARG A 14 6.66 -2.18 -3.67
N LEU A 15 7.11 -3.27 -4.30
CA LEU A 15 6.96 -4.61 -3.71
C LEU A 15 7.76 -4.76 -2.41
N ASP A 16 8.90 -4.08 -2.30
CA ASP A 16 9.75 -4.08 -1.10
C ASP A 16 9.03 -3.48 0.12
N ASP A 17 7.91 -2.76 -0.08
CA ASP A 17 7.09 -2.23 1.02
C ASP A 17 6.27 -3.32 1.73
N THR A 18 6.29 -4.58 1.25
CA THR A 18 5.41 -5.67 1.74
C THR A 18 5.50 -5.88 3.25
N GLU A 19 6.70 -6.07 3.79
CA GLU A 19 6.87 -6.37 5.22
C GLU A 19 6.47 -5.18 6.10
N SER A 20 6.88 -3.97 5.71
CA SER A 20 6.50 -2.74 6.41
C SER A 20 4.98 -2.54 6.36
N LEU A 21 4.35 -2.75 5.21
CA LEU A 21 2.91 -2.64 5.05
C LEU A 21 2.18 -3.64 5.94
N ALA A 22 2.58 -4.92 5.90
CA ALA A 22 1.98 -5.97 6.71
C ALA A 22 2.07 -5.66 8.22
N LYS A 23 3.26 -5.24 8.67
CA LYS A 23 3.50 -4.87 10.08
C LYS A 23 2.55 -3.77 10.57
N HIS A 24 2.36 -2.71 9.78
CA HIS A 24 1.51 -1.58 10.19
C HIS A 24 0.02 -1.87 9.98
N ALA A 25 -0.36 -2.57 8.91
CA ALA A 25 -1.75 -2.92 8.62
C ALA A 25 -2.32 -3.98 9.56
N ASN A 26 -1.47 -4.85 10.14
CA ASN A 26 -1.88 -5.82 11.15
C ASN A 26 -2.11 -5.20 12.55
N ASN A 27 -2.04 -3.87 12.68
CA ASN A 27 -2.35 -3.21 13.94
C ASN A 27 -3.88 -3.19 14.18
N ARG A 28 -4.34 -3.94 15.19
CA ARG A 28 -5.75 -4.02 15.58
C ARG A 28 -6.43 -2.67 15.81
N LYS A 29 -5.71 -1.66 16.31
CA LYS A 29 -6.26 -0.30 16.50
C LYS A 29 -6.59 0.38 15.16
N ILE A 30 -5.79 0.12 14.12
CA ILE A 30 -6.04 0.60 12.76
C ILE A 30 -7.20 -0.19 12.15
N TRP A 31 -7.22 -1.51 12.33
CA TRP A 31 -8.28 -2.39 11.82
C TRP A 31 -9.68 -1.98 12.30
N LEU A 32 -9.83 -1.63 13.58
CA LEU A 32 -11.11 -1.15 14.13
C LEU A 32 -11.69 0.07 13.39
N GLY A 33 -10.85 0.92 12.81
CA GLY A 33 -11.27 2.07 12.03
C GLY A 33 -11.61 1.77 10.56
N LEU A 34 -11.09 0.66 10.01
CA LEU A 34 -11.21 0.30 8.60
C LEU A 34 -12.23 -0.82 8.34
N ARG A 35 -12.66 -1.54 9.40
CA ARG A 35 -13.64 -2.63 9.36
C ARG A 35 -13.34 -3.61 8.23
N ASP A 36 -14.21 -3.70 7.23
CA ASP A 36 -14.20 -4.77 6.22
C ASP A 36 -13.19 -4.54 5.08
N LEU A 37 -12.49 -3.41 5.07
CA LEU A 37 -11.50 -3.10 4.03
C LEU A 37 -10.21 -3.92 4.19
N PHE A 38 -9.93 -4.44 5.39
CA PHE A 38 -8.71 -5.19 5.68
C PHE A 38 -9.04 -6.44 6.51
N PRO A 39 -8.54 -7.63 6.13
CA PRO A 39 -8.63 -8.81 6.98
C PRO A 39 -7.79 -8.62 8.25
N HIS A 40 -8.25 -9.19 9.36
CA HIS A 40 -7.45 -9.35 10.58
C HIS A 40 -7.38 -10.85 10.94
N PRO A 41 -6.17 -11.42 11.11
CA PRO A 41 -4.86 -10.79 10.96
C PRO A 41 -4.55 -10.42 9.50
N TYR A 42 -3.86 -9.29 9.32
CA TYR A 42 -3.41 -8.87 8.00
C TYR A 42 -2.04 -9.49 7.72
N THR A 43 -1.95 -10.27 6.65
CA THR A 43 -0.76 -11.09 6.36
C THR A 43 0.15 -10.43 5.32
N SER A 44 1.37 -10.95 5.21
CA SER A 44 2.31 -10.56 4.15
C SER A 44 1.77 -10.87 2.74
N ASP A 45 0.94 -11.92 2.61
CA ASP A 45 0.29 -12.29 1.34
C ASP A 45 -0.79 -11.25 0.96
N ASP A 46 -1.57 -10.79 1.94
CA ASP A 46 -2.54 -9.70 1.74
C ASP A 46 -1.84 -8.40 1.31
N ALA A 47 -0.72 -8.07 1.96
CA ALA A 47 0.13 -6.93 1.61
C ALA A 47 0.66 -7.06 0.17
N HIS A 48 1.13 -8.25 -0.22
CA HIS A 48 1.65 -8.50 -1.55
C HIS A 48 0.58 -8.32 -2.63
N LYS A 49 -0.62 -8.91 -2.42
CA LYS A 49 -1.78 -8.75 -3.32
C LYS A 49 -2.20 -7.29 -3.46
N PHE A 50 -2.24 -6.55 -2.35
CA PHE A 50 -2.55 -5.13 -2.36
C PHE A 50 -1.52 -4.34 -3.18
N LEU A 51 -0.23 -4.54 -2.93
CA LEU A 51 0.85 -3.84 -3.63
C LEU A 51 0.87 -4.16 -5.13
N GLN A 52 0.68 -5.42 -5.52
CA GLN A 52 0.55 -5.81 -6.93
C GLN A 52 -0.57 -5.04 -7.62
N LYS A 53 -1.76 -4.96 -7.00
CA LYS A 53 -2.88 -4.19 -7.54
C LYS A 53 -2.55 -2.70 -7.69
N GLN A 54 -1.93 -2.08 -6.67
CA GLN A 54 -1.57 -0.66 -6.72
C GLN A 54 -0.49 -0.35 -7.76
N ILE A 55 0.53 -1.20 -7.87
CA ILE A 55 1.61 -1.04 -8.85
C ILE A 55 1.06 -1.21 -10.27
N PHE A 56 0.19 -2.20 -10.49
CA PHE A 56 -0.49 -2.40 -11.75
C PHE A 56 -1.30 -1.16 -12.14
N VAL A 57 -2.22 -0.69 -11.28
CA VAL A 57 -3.05 0.51 -11.54
C VAL A 57 -2.19 1.73 -11.85
N SER A 58 -1.08 1.91 -11.12
CA SER A 58 -0.15 3.02 -11.34
C SER A 58 0.50 2.96 -12.73
N LYS A 59 0.91 1.77 -13.17
CA LYS A 59 1.48 1.55 -14.51
C LYS A 59 0.44 1.77 -15.62
N TRP A 60 -0.79 1.33 -15.42
CA TRP A 60 -1.87 1.53 -16.40
C TRP A 60 -2.25 2.99 -16.56
N ARG A 61 -2.40 3.72 -15.45
CA ARG A 61 -2.71 5.16 -15.48
C ARG A 61 -1.62 5.97 -16.17
N ALA A 62 -0.36 5.56 -16.07
CA ALA A 62 0.75 6.22 -16.74
C ALA A 62 0.79 5.98 -18.27
N ARG A 63 0.01 5.03 -18.79
CA ARG A 63 0.03 4.62 -20.21
C ARG A 63 -1.16 5.13 -21.03
N LEU A 64 -2.17 5.75 -20.41
CA LEU A 64 -3.29 6.33 -21.15
C LEU A 64 -2.85 7.63 -21.83
N PRO A 65 -3.09 7.79 -23.15
CA PRO A 65 -3.00 9.10 -23.79
C PRO A 65 -4.07 10.00 -23.16
N GLY A 66 -3.65 11.18 -22.72
CA GLY A 66 -4.52 12.20 -22.13
C GLY A 66 -5.47 12.82 -23.12
#